data_AF-A0A428WNU5-F1
#
_entry.id   AF-A0A428WNU5-F1
#
_cell.length_a   1.000
_cell.length_b   1.000
_cell.length_c   1.000
_cell.angle_alpha   90.00
_cell.angle_beta   90.00
_cell.angle_gamma   90.00
#
_symmetry.space_group_name_H-M   'P 1'
#
loop_
_entity.id
_entity.type
_entity.pdbx_description
1 polymer ?
#
loop_
_entity_poly.entity_id
_entity_poly.type
_entity_poly.pdbx_seq_one_letter_code
_entity_poly.pdbx_strand_id
1 'polypeptide(L)'
;SDIKKLTIWGNHSATQYPDIFHAEIAGKNAAEAVNDEAWLADTFIPTVAKRGAAIIEARGASSAASAANAAIDHVHTWVNGTAEGDWTSMGIPSDGSYGVPEGLISSFPVTCEGGAYKIVQGLDINEFSRARIDASVQELAEERDAVRGLGLL
;
A
#
# COMPACT_ATOMS: atom_id res chain seq x y z
N SER A 1 -6.35 -6.17 -16.52
CA SER A 1 -7.18 -6.19 -15.31
C SER A 1 -8.23 -5.12 -15.45
N ASP A 2 -9.45 -5.34 -14.98
CA ASP A 2 -10.47 -4.28 -14.87
C ASP A 2 -10.24 -3.40 -13.64
N ILE A 3 -9.41 -3.86 -12.70
CA ILE A 3 -9.00 -3.11 -11.52
C ILE A 3 -7.74 -2.32 -11.84
N LYS A 4 -7.76 -1.02 -11.54
CA LYS A 4 -6.63 -0.08 -11.66
C LYS A 4 -6.52 0.77 -10.40
N LYS A 5 -5.39 1.46 -10.24
CA LYS A 5 -5.18 2.51 -9.24
C LYS A 5 -5.34 2.04 -7.79
N LEU A 6 -5.06 0.77 -7.54
CA LEU A 6 -5.09 0.21 -6.18
C LEU A 6 -3.86 0.69 -5.41
N THR A 7 -4.08 1.14 -4.18
CA THR A 7 -3.02 1.69 -3.34
C THR A 7 -2.95 0.99 -2.01
N ILE A 8 -1.76 0.57 -1.60
CA ILE A 8 -1.43 0.26 -0.22
C ILE A 8 -0.66 1.44 0.36
N TRP A 9 -1.13 1.98 1.48
CA TRP A 9 -0.44 3.03 2.23
C TRP A 9 0.22 2.47 3.49
N GLY A 10 1.32 3.08 3.90
CA GLY A 10 1.95 2.83 5.19
C GLY A 10 2.87 1.61 5.21
N ASN A 11 2.84 0.85 6.30
CA ASN A 11 3.72 -0.27 6.57
C ASN A 11 3.30 -1.55 5.84
N HIS A 12 4.25 -2.49 5.66
CA HIS A 12 3.92 -3.88 5.31
C HIS A 12 3.61 -4.69 6.57
N SER A 13 2.49 -4.37 7.22
CA SER A 13 2.09 -4.96 8.50
C SER A 13 0.57 -5.15 8.60
N ALA A 14 0.07 -5.45 9.80
CA ALA A 14 -1.36 -5.47 10.08
C ALA A 14 -2.02 -4.07 10.03
N THR A 15 -1.23 -2.99 10.10
CA THR A 15 -1.72 -1.60 10.02
C THR A 15 -1.83 -1.09 8.60
N GLN A 16 -1.34 -1.85 7.59
CA GLN A 16 -1.38 -1.45 6.19
C GLN A 16 -2.78 -1.00 5.77
N TYR A 17 -2.87 0.04 4.95
CA TYR A 17 -4.15 0.57 4.49
C TYR A 17 -4.36 0.32 2.99
N PRO A 18 -5.19 -0.68 2.60
CA PRO A 18 -5.61 -0.86 1.22
C PRO A 18 -6.72 0.13 0.88
N ASP A 19 -6.38 1.12 0.06
CA ASP A 19 -7.25 2.21 -0.36
C ASP A 19 -7.94 1.88 -1.69
N ILE A 20 -9.28 1.95 -1.66
CA ILE A 20 -10.12 1.80 -2.85
C ILE A 20 -10.91 3.07 -3.19
N PHE A 21 -10.74 4.17 -2.43
CA PHE A 21 -11.37 5.45 -2.75
C PHE A 21 -10.76 6.09 -4.00
N HIS A 22 -9.54 5.71 -4.36
CA HIS A 22 -8.86 6.14 -5.59
C HIS A 22 -8.74 5.03 -6.64
N ALA A 23 -9.09 3.78 -6.27
CA ALA A 23 -9.06 2.65 -7.19
C ALA A 23 -10.25 2.71 -8.15
N GLU A 24 -10.08 2.05 -9.30
CA GLU A 24 -11.12 1.94 -10.32
C GLU A 24 -11.45 0.46 -10.60
N ILE A 25 -12.72 0.17 -10.84
CA ILE A 25 -13.23 -1.10 -11.36
C ILE A 25 -13.95 -0.80 -12.68
N ALA A 26 -13.38 -1.27 -13.80
CA ALA A 26 -13.86 -0.99 -15.15
C ALA A 26 -14.08 0.52 -15.41
N GLY A 27 -13.16 1.35 -14.90
CA GLY A 27 -13.19 2.82 -15.05
C GLY A 27 -14.18 3.55 -14.13
N LYS A 28 -14.82 2.86 -13.18
CA LYS A 28 -15.68 3.46 -12.14
C LYS A 28 -14.97 3.44 -10.81
N ASN A 29 -15.24 4.43 -9.95
CA ASN A 29 -14.67 4.46 -8.60
C ASN A 29 -15.01 3.16 -7.83
N ALA A 30 -13.99 2.51 -7.26
CA ALA A 30 -14.16 1.21 -6.61
C ALA A 30 -14.96 1.31 -5.30
N ALA A 31 -14.74 2.36 -4.49
CA ALA A 31 -15.52 2.58 -3.28
C ALA A 31 -17.01 2.83 -3.58
N GLU A 32 -17.32 3.61 -4.62
CA GLU A 32 -18.69 3.82 -5.08
C GLU A 32 -19.32 2.54 -5.66
N ALA A 33 -18.53 1.72 -6.36
CA ALA A 33 -19.02 0.46 -6.92
C ALA A 33 -19.34 -0.57 -5.83
N VAL A 34 -18.56 -0.60 -4.76
CA VAL A 34 -18.80 -1.43 -3.57
C VAL A 34 -19.96 -0.87 -2.74
N ASN A 35 -20.01 0.44 -2.55
CA ASN A 35 -21.06 1.18 -1.83
C ASN A 35 -21.37 0.64 -0.41
N ASP A 36 -20.34 0.21 0.32
CA ASP A 36 -20.48 -0.36 1.67
C ASP A 36 -19.22 -0.09 2.52
N GLU A 37 -19.23 1.02 3.26
CA GLU A 37 -18.11 1.40 4.14
C GLU A 37 -17.89 0.41 5.28
N ALA A 38 -18.95 -0.25 5.78
CA ALA A 38 -18.84 -1.26 6.83
C ALA A 38 -18.11 -2.50 6.31
N TRP A 39 -18.45 -2.96 5.10
CA TRP A 39 -17.69 -4.03 4.45
C TRP A 39 -16.22 -3.65 4.25
N LEU A 40 -15.93 -2.39 3.91
CA LEU A 40 -14.54 -1.92 3.80
C LEU A 40 -13.79 -2.02 5.13
N ALA A 41 -14.37 -1.46 6.19
CA ALA A 41 -13.77 -1.40 7.51
C ALA A 41 -13.62 -2.77 8.16
N ASP A 42 -14.65 -3.60 8.07
CA ASP A 42 -14.77 -4.81 8.89
C ASP A 42 -14.40 -6.09 8.12
N THR A 43 -14.45 -6.06 6.78
CA THR A 43 -14.17 -7.24 5.94
C THR A 43 -12.96 -7.03 5.05
N PHE A 44 -12.97 -6.05 4.16
CA PHE A 44 -11.94 -5.89 3.13
C PHE A 44 -10.56 -5.62 3.74
N ILE A 45 -10.43 -4.54 4.54
CA ILE A 45 -9.15 -4.15 5.14
C ILE A 45 -8.60 -5.28 6.03
N PRO A 46 -9.37 -5.88 6.97
CA PRO A 46 -8.88 -6.98 7.79
C PRO A 46 -8.51 -8.22 6.98
N THR A 47 -9.24 -8.53 5.91
CA THR A 47 -8.96 -9.70 5.06
C THR A 47 -7.63 -9.54 4.32
N VAL A 48 -7.34 -8.34 3.79
CA VAL A 48 -6.06 -8.05 3.13
C VAL A 48 -4.93 -8.13 4.16
N ALA A 49 -5.05 -7.42 5.28
CA ALA A 49 -4.02 -7.36 6.32
C ALA A 49 -3.68 -8.75 6.91
N LYS A 50 -4.69 -9.63 7.05
CA LYS A 50 -4.52 -10.97 7.64
C LYS A 50 -4.27 -12.06 6.59
N ARG A 51 -4.11 -11.72 5.31
CA ARG A 51 -4.01 -12.71 4.23
C ARG A 51 -2.85 -13.67 4.41
N GLY A 52 -1.69 -13.19 4.87
CA GLY A 52 -0.53 -14.03 5.12
C GLY A 52 -0.80 -15.14 6.14
N ALA A 53 -1.45 -14.80 7.26
CA ALA A 53 -1.84 -15.76 8.29
C ALA A 53 -2.84 -16.80 7.77
N ALA A 54 -3.85 -16.36 6.99
CA ALA A 54 -4.82 -17.27 6.38
C ALA A 54 -4.18 -18.28 5.42
N ILE A 55 -3.11 -17.88 4.69
CA ILE A 55 -2.35 -18.82 3.85
C ILE A 55 -1.57 -19.84 4.68
N ILE A 56 -0.95 -19.39 5.78
CA ILE A 56 -0.23 -20.29 6.70
C ILE A 56 -1.19 -21.32 7.30
N GLU A 57 -2.36 -20.89 7.75
CA GLU A 57 -3.38 -21.78 8.30
C GLU A 57 -3.85 -22.82 7.26
N ALA A 58 -4.13 -22.38 6.03
CA ALA A 58 -4.61 -23.26 4.98
C ALA A 58 -3.56 -24.22 4.41
N ARG A 59 -2.28 -23.81 4.36
CA ARG A 59 -1.20 -24.57 3.67
C ARG A 59 -0.18 -25.18 4.62
N GLY A 60 -0.15 -24.79 5.89
CA GLY A 60 0.90 -25.13 6.84
C GLY A 60 2.27 -24.50 6.53
N ALA A 61 2.32 -23.57 5.57
CA ALA A 61 3.55 -22.93 5.09
C ALA A 61 3.28 -21.50 4.63
N SER A 62 4.33 -20.68 4.59
CA SER A 62 4.23 -19.28 4.17
C SER A 62 3.83 -19.13 2.69
N SER A 63 3.38 -17.93 2.33
CA SER A 63 2.93 -17.53 0.98
C SER A 63 4.09 -17.31 -0.01
N ALA A 64 5.09 -18.21 0.00
CA ALA A 64 6.37 -18.04 -0.70
C ALA A 64 6.22 -17.76 -2.21
N ALA A 65 5.39 -18.54 -2.93
CA ALA A 65 5.22 -18.39 -4.38
C ALA A 65 4.58 -17.04 -4.76
N SER A 66 3.54 -16.60 -4.04
CA SER A 66 2.91 -15.31 -4.29
C SER A 66 3.80 -14.14 -3.87
N ALA A 67 4.60 -14.29 -2.81
CA ALA A 67 5.59 -13.29 -2.42
C ALA A 67 6.70 -13.15 -3.49
N ALA A 68 7.19 -14.26 -4.04
CA ALA A 68 8.15 -14.24 -5.15
C ALA A 68 7.57 -13.56 -6.39
N ASN A 69 6.30 -13.83 -6.72
CA ASN A 69 5.63 -13.16 -7.83
C ASN A 69 5.52 -11.65 -7.60
N ALA A 70 5.11 -11.21 -6.40
CA ALA A 70 5.03 -9.79 -6.08
C ALA A 70 6.39 -9.08 -6.15
N ALA A 71 7.48 -9.75 -5.74
CA ALA A 71 8.83 -9.21 -5.87
C ALA A 71 9.26 -9.06 -7.34
N ILE A 72 8.93 -10.06 -8.18
CA ILE A 72 9.18 -9.99 -9.64
C ILE A 72 8.38 -8.83 -10.25
N ASP A 73 7.09 -8.74 -9.96
CA ASP A 73 6.21 -7.69 -10.49
C ASP A 73 6.67 -6.30 -10.07
N HIS A 74 7.10 -6.14 -8.82
CA HIS A 74 7.63 -4.88 -8.28
C HIS A 74 8.86 -4.42 -9.08
N VAL A 75 9.88 -5.27 -9.21
CA VAL A 75 11.11 -4.91 -9.92
C VAL A 75 10.84 -4.71 -11.42
N HIS A 76 10.01 -5.57 -12.02
CA HIS A 76 9.63 -5.44 -13.43
C HIS A 76 8.90 -4.12 -13.71
N THR A 77 7.93 -3.76 -12.87
CA THR A 77 7.16 -2.51 -13.02
C THR A 77 8.03 -1.29 -12.77
N TRP A 78 8.92 -1.34 -11.79
CA TRP A 78 9.86 -0.25 -11.55
C TRP A 78 10.76 -0.01 -12.77
N VAL A 79 11.37 -1.06 -13.31
CA VAL A 79 12.31 -0.93 -14.43
C VAL A 79 11.60 -0.57 -15.74
N ASN A 80 10.48 -1.24 -16.04
CA ASN A 80 9.82 -1.14 -17.35
C ASN A 80 8.66 -0.13 -17.37
N GLY A 81 8.28 0.40 -16.22
CA GLY A 81 7.24 1.40 -16.06
C GLY A 81 5.86 0.84 -15.71
N THR A 82 4.99 1.73 -15.22
CA THR A 82 3.57 1.44 -14.97
C THR A 82 2.76 1.55 -16.25
N ALA A 83 1.63 0.83 -16.33
CA ALA A 83 0.70 0.95 -17.45
C ALA A 83 0.10 2.37 -17.52
N GLU A 84 -0.25 2.82 -18.73
CA GLU A 84 -0.87 4.13 -18.92
C GLU A 84 -2.20 4.26 -18.16
N GLY A 85 -2.33 5.37 -17.43
CA GLY A 85 -3.49 5.65 -16.59
C GLY A 85 -3.60 4.78 -15.33
N ASP A 86 -2.52 4.10 -14.94
CA ASP A 86 -2.45 3.23 -13.77
C ASP A 86 -1.22 3.53 -12.90
N TRP A 87 -1.20 3.01 -11.67
CA TRP A 87 -0.07 3.12 -10.75
C TRP A 87 0.12 1.82 -9.96
N THR A 88 1.21 1.73 -9.21
CA THR A 88 1.47 0.63 -8.29
C THR A 88 1.77 1.14 -6.88
N SER A 89 1.92 0.24 -5.91
CA SER A 89 2.32 0.59 -4.53
C SER A 89 3.78 0.23 -4.29
N MET A 90 4.58 1.17 -3.78
CA MET A 90 5.98 0.93 -3.44
C MET A 90 6.32 1.52 -2.08
N GLY A 91 7.01 0.72 -1.24
CA GLY A 91 7.65 1.20 -0.02
C GLY A 91 8.91 1.98 -0.35
N ILE A 92 8.87 3.31 -0.21
CA ILE A 92 9.95 4.23 -0.59
C ILE A 92 10.19 5.28 0.50
N PRO A 93 11.35 5.94 0.52
CA PRO A 93 11.58 7.07 1.43
C PRO A 93 10.57 8.19 1.16
N SER A 94 9.82 8.59 2.19
CA SER A 94 8.91 9.72 2.12
C SER A 94 9.68 11.03 1.91
N ASP A 95 9.11 11.89 1.07
CA ASP A 95 9.52 13.28 0.84
C ASP A 95 8.58 14.29 1.54
N GLY A 96 7.76 13.83 2.49
CA GLY A 96 6.74 14.64 3.16
C GLY A 96 5.36 14.55 2.50
N SER A 97 5.26 13.89 1.34
CA SER A 97 3.99 13.68 0.63
C SER A 97 2.91 13.12 1.55
N TYR A 98 1.70 13.66 1.40
CA TYR A 98 0.51 13.24 2.17
C TYR A 98 0.64 13.35 3.69
N GLY A 99 1.60 14.14 4.20
CA GLY A 99 1.83 14.31 5.63
C GLY A 99 2.61 13.17 6.28
N VAL A 100 3.17 12.26 5.48
CA VAL A 100 4.03 11.18 5.98
C VAL A 100 5.43 11.76 6.29
N PRO A 101 5.96 11.64 7.52
CA PRO A 101 7.26 12.21 7.88
C PRO A 101 8.40 11.83 6.93
N GLU A 102 9.19 12.83 6.53
CA GLU A 102 10.35 12.63 5.63
C GLU A 102 11.30 11.55 6.15
N GLY A 103 11.83 10.75 5.22
CA GLY A 103 12.80 9.70 5.50
C GLY A 103 12.23 8.38 6.04
N LEU A 104 10.94 8.32 6.39
CA LEU A 104 10.29 7.03 6.65
C LEU A 104 10.14 6.24 5.35
N ILE A 105 10.47 4.95 5.38
CA ILE A 105 10.09 4.03 4.30
C ILE A 105 8.61 3.71 4.47
N SER A 106 7.77 4.27 3.62
CA SER A 106 6.32 4.09 3.64
C SER A 106 5.83 3.72 2.25
N SER A 107 4.76 2.94 2.16
CA SER A 107 4.10 2.62 0.90
C SER A 107 3.29 3.82 0.40
N PHE A 108 3.46 4.14 -0.88
CA PHE A 108 2.75 5.20 -1.61
C PHE A 108 2.24 4.69 -2.96
N PRO A 109 1.19 5.32 -3.54
CA PRO A 109 0.89 5.16 -4.96
C PRO A 109 1.99 5.83 -5.79
N VAL A 110 2.57 5.10 -6.73
CA VAL A 110 3.63 5.59 -7.60
C VAL A 110 3.42 5.20 -9.06
N THR A 111 3.79 6.10 -9.96
CA THR A 111 4.03 5.75 -11.36
C THR A 111 5.51 5.50 -11.58
N CYS A 112 5.83 4.58 -12.51
CA CYS A 112 7.19 4.24 -12.87
C CYS A 112 7.42 4.55 -14.35
N GLU A 113 8.57 5.13 -14.68
CA GLU A 113 9.00 5.40 -16.04
C GLU A 113 10.53 5.42 -16.11
N GLY A 114 11.13 4.67 -17.04
CA GLY A 114 12.57 4.68 -17.28
C GLY A 114 13.43 4.30 -16.06
N GLY A 115 12.96 3.39 -15.21
CA GLY A 115 13.66 3.00 -13.98
C GLY A 115 13.57 4.01 -12.83
N ALA A 116 12.75 5.06 -12.95
CA ALA A 116 12.44 5.99 -11.87
C ALA A 116 10.98 5.83 -11.44
N TYR A 117 10.70 6.07 -10.16
CA TYR A 117 9.34 6.18 -9.63
C TYR A 117 9.02 7.64 -9.29
N LYS A 118 7.73 7.99 -9.29
CA LYS A 118 7.21 9.26 -8.80
C LYS A 118 5.96 8.99 -7.98
N ILE A 119 5.88 9.58 -6.78
CA ILE A 119 4.65 9.55 -5.98
C ILE A 119 3.55 10.23 -6.80
N VAL A 120 2.41 9.56 -6.94
CA VAL A 120 1.20 10.17 -7.50
C VAL A 120 0.78 11.28 -6.55
N GLN A 121 0.58 12.49 -7.06
CA GLN A 121 0.23 13.67 -6.26
C GLN A 121 -1.24 14.07 -6.49
N GLY A 122 -1.79 14.88 -5.58
CA GLY A 122 -3.12 15.47 -5.74
C GLY A 122 -4.29 14.51 -5.51
N LEU A 123 -4.06 13.45 -4.74
CA LEU A 123 -5.14 12.56 -4.27
C LEU A 123 -5.82 13.16 -3.04
N ASP A 124 -7.15 13.22 -3.03
CA ASP A 124 -7.93 13.75 -1.92
C ASP A 124 -8.08 12.69 -0.82
N ILE A 125 -7.42 12.89 0.31
CA ILE A 125 -7.45 11.95 1.43
C ILE A 125 -8.63 12.28 2.35
N ASN A 126 -9.69 11.49 2.26
CA ASN A 126 -10.85 11.62 3.15
C ASN A 126 -10.51 11.24 4.61
N GLU A 127 -11.40 11.57 5.55
CA GLU A 127 -11.18 11.35 6.99
C GLU A 127 -10.97 9.87 7.34
N PHE A 128 -11.73 8.97 6.70
CA PHE A 128 -11.62 7.52 6.89
C PHE A 128 -10.23 6.99 6.50
N SER A 129 -9.67 7.50 5.40
CA SER A 129 -8.36 7.15 4.87
C SER A 129 -7.26 7.76 5.72
N ARG A 130 -7.40 9.05 6.07
CA ARG A 130 -6.43 9.80 6.89
C ARG A 130 -6.13 9.08 8.19
N ALA A 131 -7.16 8.71 8.96
CA ALA A 131 -6.98 8.02 10.22
C ALA A 131 -6.19 6.70 10.10
N ARG A 132 -6.37 5.95 9.00
CA ARG A 132 -5.68 4.67 8.77
C ARG A 132 -4.26 4.85 8.27
N ILE A 133 -4.03 5.81 7.38
CA ILE A 133 -2.68 6.19 6.95
C ILE A 133 -1.86 6.62 8.16
N ASP A 134 -2.41 7.51 8.99
CA ASP A 134 -1.71 8.04 10.16
C ASP A 134 -1.41 6.93 11.18
N ALA A 135 -2.32 5.98 11.40
CA ALA A 135 -2.08 4.83 12.27
C ALA A 135 -0.91 3.95 11.78
N SER A 136 -0.83 3.69 10.47
CA SER A 136 0.25 2.90 9.89
C SER A 136 1.59 3.64 9.86
N VAL A 137 1.55 4.94 9.62
CA VAL A 137 2.73 5.83 9.65
C VAL A 137 3.28 5.97 11.07
N GLN A 138 2.40 6.01 12.08
CA GLN A 138 2.81 6.02 13.48
C GLN A 138 3.59 4.75 13.84
N GLU A 139 3.12 3.57 13.40
CA GLU A 139 3.86 2.31 13.58
C GLU A 139 5.25 2.36 12.93
N LEU A 140 5.37 2.89 11.70
CA LEU A 140 6.67 3.08 11.03
C LEU A 140 7.61 4.00 11.81
N ALA A 141 7.08 5.08 12.39
CA ALA A 141 7.87 6.00 13.21
C ALA A 141 8.38 5.32 14.49
N GLU A 142 7.54 4.51 15.13
CA GLU A 142 7.91 3.72 16.31
C GLU A 142 8.98 2.67 15.98
N GLU A 143 8.85 1.97 14.85
CA GLU A 143 9.86 1.01 14.38
C GLU A 143 11.20 1.70 14.09
N ARG A 144 11.20 2.87 13.42
CA ARG A 144 12.39 3.69 13.18
C ARG A 144 13.06 4.08 14.51
N ASP A 145 12.27 4.54 15.48
CA ASP A 145 12.80 5.00 16.76
C ASP A 145 13.33 3.81 17.59
N ALA A 146 12.72 2.63 17.47
CA ALA A 146 13.22 1.40 18.07
C ALA A 146 14.60 1.02 17.50
N VAL A 147 14.77 0.99 16.16
CA VAL A 147 16.07 0.66 15.56
C VAL A 147 17.14 1.73 15.80
N ARG A 148 16.75 3.01 15.92
CA ARG A 148 17.64 4.08 16.38
C ARG A 148 18.09 3.86 17.82
N GLY A 149 17.19 3.46 18.72
CA GLY A 149 17.51 3.11 20.10
C GLY A 149 18.50 1.94 20.21
N LEU A 150 18.54 1.07 19.21
CA LEU A 150 19.51 -0.02 19.08
C LEU A 150 20.84 0.39 18.42
N GLY A 151 20.97 1.64 17.96
CA GLY A 151 22.18 2.15 17.29
C GLY A 151 22.37 1.62 15.87
N LEU A 152 21.29 1.28 15.17
CA LEU A 152 21.32 0.76 13.79
C LEU A 152 21.12 1.83 12.71
N LEU A 153 20.93 3.10 13.09
CA LEU A 153 20.76 4.27 12.24
C LEU A 153 21.70 5.41 12.64
#